data_AF-A0A377XJ76-F1
#
_entry.id   AF-A0A377XJ76-F1
#
_cell.length_a   1.000
_cell.length_b   1.000
_cell.length_c   1.000
_cell.angle_alpha   90.00
_cell.angle_beta   90.00
_cell.angle_gamma   90.00
#
_symmetry.space_group_name_H-M   'P 1'
#
loop_
_entity.id
_entity.type
_entity.pdbx_description
1 polymer ?
#
loop_
_entity_poly.entity_id
_entity_poly.type
_entity_poly.pdbx_seq_one_letter_code
_entity_poly.pdbx_strand_id
1 'polypeptide(L)' 'MSGTFLGFDFGTKSIGVAVGQRITATARPLPALKAQDGKPDWNVIEKLLKEWQPEAVIVGLPLNMDGTEQPLTARGA' A
#
# COMPACT_ATOMS: atom_id res chain seq x y z
N MET A 1 -12.18 18.19 0.03
CA MET A 1 -11.03 17.31 0.26
C MET A 1 -11.40 16.37 1.40
N SER A 2 -11.38 15.07 1.15
CA SER A 2 -11.79 14.01 2.09
C SER A 2 -10.72 13.74 3.17
N GLY A 3 -9.47 14.12 2.91
CA GLY A 3 -8.32 13.85 3.76
C GLY A 3 -7.98 12.36 3.88
N THR A 4 -8.45 11.52 2.96
CA THR A 4 -8.23 10.06 2.97
C THR A 4 -6.97 9.68 2.19
N PHE A 5 -6.21 8.72 2.69
CA PHE A 5 -5.01 8.17 2.07
C PHE A 5 -5.06 6.64 2.09
N LEU A 6 -4.51 5.99 1.06
CA LEU A 6 -4.28 4.55 1.06
C LEU A 6 -2.78 4.26 1.11
N GLY A 7 -2.36 3.39 2.03
CA GLY A 7 -1.00 2.90 2.15
C GLY A 7 -0.92 1.43 1.72
N PHE A 8 0.10 1.09 0.93
CA PHE A 8 0.41 -0.27 0.51
C PHE A 8 1.82 -0.66 0.94
N ASP A 9 1.95 -1.82 1.57
CA ASP A 9 3.23 -2.43 1.93
C ASP A 9 3.51 -3.59 0.98
N PHE A 10 4.51 -3.43 0.11
CA PHE A 10 4.77 -4.37 -0.98
C PHE A 10 5.37 -5.68 -0.48
N GLY A 11 4.78 -6.79 -0.90
CA GLY A 11 5.32 -8.12 -0.68
C GLY A 11 4.99 -9.06 -1.83
N THR A 12 5.88 -10.02 -2.07
CA THR A 12 5.75 -10.93 -3.22
C THR A 12 4.60 -11.94 -3.10
N LYS A 13 4.15 -12.20 -1.86
CA LYS A 13 3.05 -13.14 -1.54
C LYS A 13 1.82 -12.45 -0.95
N SER A 14 2.03 -11.33 -0.27
CA SER A 14 0.99 -10.57 0.42
C SER A 14 1.38 -9.11 0.40
N ILE A 15 0.43 -8.24 0.06
CA ILE A 15 0.59 -6.79 0.10
C ILE A 15 -0.29 -6.26 1.22
N GLY A 16 0.32 -5.62 2.22
CA GLY A 16 -0.41 -4.97 3.30
C GLY A 16 -1.17 -3.76 2.78
N VAL A 17 -2.36 -3.50 3.32
CA VAL A 17 -3.16 -2.32 2.95
C VAL A 17 -3.61 -1.61 4.22
N ALA A 18 -3.51 -0.28 4.23
CA ALA A 18 -4.04 0.56 5.28
C ALA A 18 -4.79 1.76 4.70
N VAL A 19 -5.80 2.23 5.42
CA VAL A 19 -6.47 3.50 5.13
C VAL A 19 -6.20 4.49 6.26
N GLY A 20 -5.82 5.71 5.89
CA GLY A 20 -5.54 6.81 6.80
C GLY A 20 -6.47 7.99 6.56
N GLN A 21 -6.77 8.75 7.61
CA GLN A 21 -7.55 9.97 7.53
C GLN A 21 -6.86 11.11 8.28
N ARG A 22 -6.64 12.22 7.59
CA ARG A 22 -5.92 13.39 8.12
C ARG A 22 -6.69 14.12 9.22
N ILE A 23 -8.03 14.12 9.16
CA ILE A 23 -8.88 14.83 10.12
C ILE A 23 -8.69 14.26 11.53
N THR A 24 -8.69 12.94 11.66
CA THR A 24 -8.49 12.24 12.93
C THR A 24 -7.02 11.95 13.23
N ALA A 25 -6.14 12.14 12.24
CA ALA A 25 -4.73 11.76 12.29
C ALA A 25 -4.52 10.28 12.67
N THR A 26 -5.38 9.40 12.14
CA THR A 26 -5.34 7.95 12.41
C THR A 26 -5.26 7.14 11.12
N ALA A 27 -4.77 5.91 11.25
CA ALA A 27 -4.83 4.89 10.21
C ALA A 27 -5.29 3.56 10.80
N ARG A 28 -5.89 2.72 9.96
CA ARG A 28 -6.27 1.36 10.32
C ARG A 28 -5.93 0.38 9.21
N PRO A 29 -5.64 -0.89 9.53
CA PRO A 29 -5.41 -1.90 8.51
C PRO A 29 -6.71 -2.22 7.76
N LEU A 30 -6.55 -2.54 6.48
CA LEU A 30 -7.55 -3.22 5.66
C LEU A 30 -7.06 -4.67 5.40
N PRO A 31 -7.93 -5.57 4.89
CA PRO A 31 -7.49 -6.89 4.49
C PRO A 31 -6.30 -6.81 3.52
N ALA A 32 -5.25 -7.58 3.80
CA ALA A 32 -4.11 -7.68 2.90
C ALA A 32 -4.51 -8.34 1.57
N LEU A 33 -3.85 -7.93 0.49
CA LEU A 33 -4.05 -8.51 -0.83
C LEU A 33 -3.10 -9.70 -1.00
N LYS A 34 -3.63 -10.85 -1.38
CA LYS A 34 -2.77 -11.93 -1.86
C LYS A 34 -2.09 -11.47 -3.14
N ALA A 35 -0.80 -11.73 -3.24
CA ALA A 35 -0.01 -11.46 -4.42
C ALA A 35 0.66 -12.75 -4.91
N GLN A 36 0.83 -12.86 -6.22
CA GLN A 36 1.65 -13.90 -6.82
C GLN A 36 2.83 -13.23 -7.50
N ASP A 37 4.02 -13.45 -6.95
CA ASP A 37 5.26 -12.83 -7.42
C ASP A 37 5.18 -11.29 -7.48
N GLY A 38 4.55 -10.69 -6.46
CA GLY A 38 4.36 -9.25 -6.33
C GLY A 38 3.19 -8.69 -7.15
N LYS A 39 2.43 -9.54 -7.84
CA LYS A 39 1.25 -9.13 -8.61
C LYS A 39 -0.03 -9.42 -7.81
N PRO A 40 -0.72 -8.39 -7.30
CA PRO A 40 -2.03 -8.55 -6.69
C PRO A 40 -3.13 -8.68 -7.76
N ASP A 41 -4.36 -8.97 -7.33
CA ASP A 41 -5.54 -8.73 -8.17
C ASP A 41 -5.82 -7.23 -8.26
N TRP A 42 -5.55 -6.65 -9.43
CA TRP A 42 -5.74 -5.22 -9.71
C TRP A 42 -7.20 -4.78 -9.59
N ASN A 43 -8.18 -5.67 -9.78
CA ASN A 43 -9.59 -5.32 -9.60
C ASN A 43 -9.91 -5.00 -8.15
N VAL A 44 -9.21 -5.62 -7.20
CA VAL A 44 -9.38 -5.32 -5.77
C VAL A 44 -8.82 -3.93 -5.46
N ILE A 45 -7.66 -3.59 -6.02
CA ILE A 45 -7.08 -2.25 -5.88
C ILE A 45 -8.00 -1.20 -6.50
N GLU A 46 -8.54 -1.45 -7.69
CA GLU A 46 -9.48 -0.54 -8.35
C GLU A 46 -10.73 -0.30 -7.49
N LYS A 47 -11.29 -1.35 -6.89
CA LYS A 47 -12.42 -1.24 -5.95
C LYS A 47 -12.06 -0.38 -4.74
N LEU A 48 -10.89 -0.60 -4.14
CA LEU A 48 -10.42 0.20 -3.00
C LEU A 48 -10.26 1.67 -3.36
N LEU A 49 -9.70 1.97 -4.53
CA LEU A 49 -9.54 3.35 -5.01
C LEU A 49 -10.91 4.02 -5.21
N LYS A 50 -11.86 3.33 -5.85
CA LYS A 50 -13.23 3.85 -6.07
C LYS A 50 -14.02 4.01 -4.78
N GLU A 51 -13.85 3.11 -3.82
CA GLU A 51 -14.53 3.15 -2.53
C GLU A 51 -14.00 4.29 -1.65
N TRP A 52 -12.68 4.38 -1.50
CA TRP A 52 -12.05 5.29 -0.54
C TRP A 52 -11.74 6.67 -1.12
N GLN A 53 -11.68 6.79 -2.45
CA GLN A 53 -11.38 8.04 -3.17
C GLN A 53 -10.22 8.81 -2.52
N PRO A 54 -9.05 8.17 -2.34
CA PRO A 54 -7.95 8.77 -1.59
C PRO A 54 -7.36 9.96 -2.35
N GLU A 55 -6.85 10.94 -1.60
CA GLU A 55 -6.13 12.09 -2.16
C GLU A 55 -4.74 11.70 -2.66
N ALA A 56 -4.13 10.70 -2.03
CA ALA A 56 -2.89 10.11 -2.48
C ALA A 56 -2.79 8.63 -2.07
N VAL A 57 -1.95 7.92 -2.80
CA VAL A 57 -1.52 6.55 -2.49
C VAL A 57 -0.06 6.58 -2.06
N ILE A 58 0.25 5.86 -1.00
CA ILE A 58 1.61 5.69 -0.47
C ILE A 58 2.00 4.23 -0.65
N VAL A 59 3.20 3.99 -1.18
CA VAL A 59 3.78 2.65 -1.29
C VAL A 59 5.06 2.61 -0.48
N GLY A 60 5.20 1.62 0.40
CA GLY A 60 6.41 1.42 1.19
C GLY A 60 7.58 0.99 0.30
N LEU A 61 8.70 1.70 0.40
CA LEU A 61 9.96 1.32 -0.26
C LEU A 61 10.76 0.42 0.70
N PRO A 62 10.90 -0.88 0.40
CA PRO A 62 11.60 -1.79 1.30
C PRO A 62 13.10 -1.56 1.16
N LEU A 63 13.77 -1.18 2.25
CA LEU A 63 15.23 -0.95 2.30
C LEU A 63 15.88 -1.87 3.35
N ASN A 64 17.20 -2.03 3.26
CA ASN A 64 17.98 -2.65 4.32
C ASN A 64 17.97 -1.77 5.59
N MET A 65 18.43 -2.33 6.71
CA MET A 65 18.51 -1.57 7.98
C MET A 65 19.40 -0.34 7.92
N ASP A 66 20.39 -0.31 7.02
CA ASP A 66 21.29 0.83 6.79
C ASP A 66 20.75 1.82 5.73
N GLY A 67 19.54 1.59 5.22
CA GLY A 67 18.88 2.42 4.21
C GLY A 67 19.31 2.14 2.77
N THR A 68 20.23 1.20 2.53
CA THR A 68 20.60 0.79 1.17
C THR A 68 19.49 -0.03 0.50
N GLU A 69 19.49 -0.03 -0.83
CA GLU A 69 18.57 -0.86 -1.60
C GLU A 69 18.86 -2.35 -1.44
N GLN A 70 17.81 -3.14 -1.61
CA GLN A 70 17.85 -4.59 -1.64
C GLN A 70 17.13 -5.09 -2.89
N PRO A 71 17.25 -6.37 -3.28
CA PRO A 71 16.59 -6.89 -4.48
C PRO A 71 15.08 -6.65 -4.54
N LEU A 72 14.41 -6.55 -3.38
CA LEU A 72 12.99 -6.25 -3.31
C LEU A 72 12.65 -4.77 -3.59
N THR A 73 13.59 -3.85 -3.37
CA THR A 73 13.41 -2.40 -3.62
C THR A 73 13.05 -2.14 -5.07
N ALA A 74 13.81 -2.70 -6.02
CA ALA A 74 13.56 -2.57 -7.45
C ALA A 74 12.24 -3.22 -7.92
N ARG A 75 11.64 -4.10 -7.11
CA ARG A 75 10.38 -4.77 -7.43
C ARG A 75 9.16 -4.03 -6.91
N GLY A 76 9.33 -3.20 -5.87
CA GLY A 76 8.28 -2.41 -5.25
C GLY A 76 8.30 -0.92 -5.63
N ALA A 77 9.33 -0.47 -6.36
CA ALA A 77 9.48 0.89 -6.87
C ALA A 77 8.81 1.10 -8.22
#